data_AF-H1LXI0-F1
#
_entry.id   AF-H1LXI0-F1
#
_cell.length_a   1.000
_cell.length_b   1.000
_cell.length_c   1.000
_cell.angle_alpha   90.00
_cell.angle_beta   90.00
_cell.angle_gamma   90.00
#
_symmetry.space_group_name_H-M   'P 1'
#
loop_
_entity.id
_entity.type
_entity.pdbx_description
1 polymer ?
#
loop_
_entity_poly.entity_id
_entity_poly.type
_entity_poly.pdbx_seq_one_letter_code
_entity_poly.pdbx_strand_id
1 'polypeptide(L)'
;MAEDDKNAVIKYLLNGICNVMGTTDFGNIEFVLYQWGQESKKIENLEKAKIEFAGKSPFSGLEELKQMIDENQTMIFVSDGNFNSGDKVQIKKMSVKIIPIFVGIDANRTILQDIATEKVVYSVTDFMQAIYECV
;
A
#
# COMPACT_ATOMS: atom_id res chain seq x y z
N MET A 1 2.74 2.75 -16.74
CA MET A 1 2.78 3.96 -15.90
C MET A 1 4.23 4.14 -15.48
N ALA A 2 4.80 5.31 -15.72
CA ALA A 2 6.15 5.61 -15.22
C ALA A 2 6.11 5.67 -13.69
N GLU A 3 7.25 5.54 -13.01
CA GLU A 3 7.33 5.58 -11.55
C GLU A 3 6.73 6.88 -10.97
N ASP A 4 6.83 7.99 -11.72
CA ASP A 4 6.22 9.27 -11.38
C ASP A 4 4.68 9.24 -11.32
N ASP A 5 4.04 8.44 -12.18
CA ASP A 5 2.58 8.29 -12.17
C ASP A 5 2.12 7.49 -10.94
N LYS A 6 2.87 6.45 -10.56
CA LYS A 6 2.59 5.65 -9.35
C LYS A 6 2.73 6.53 -8.09
N ASN A 7 3.71 7.44 -8.07
CA ASN A 7 3.89 8.45 -7.03
C ASN A 7 2.69 9.38 -6.85
N ALA A 8 2.14 9.91 -7.95
CA ALA A 8 0.98 10.80 -7.90
C ALA A 8 -0.26 10.09 -7.32
N VAL A 9 -0.48 8.85 -7.73
CA VAL A 9 -1.60 8.01 -7.27
C VAL A 9 -1.50 7.71 -5.77
N ILE A 10 -0.31 7.36 -5.26
CA ILE A 10 -0.13 7.14 -3.82
C ILE A 10 -0.32 8.44 -3.03
N LYS A 11 0.19 9.58 -3.51
CA LYS A 11 -0.04 10.88 -2.86
C LYS A 11 -1.53 11.20 -2.77
N TYR A 12 -2.29 10.95 -3.84
CA TYR A 12 -3.73 11.13 -3.83
C TYR A 12 -4.40 10.24 -2.78
N LEU A 13 -4.02 8.96 -2.69
CA LEU A 13 -4.54 8.03 -1.69
C LEU A 13 -4.21 8.47 -0.26
N LEU A 14 -2.97 8.88 0.01
CA LEU A 14 -2.55 9.36 1.33
C LEU A 14 -3.31 10.62 1.73
N ASN A 15 -3.52 11.57 0.81
CA ASN A 15 -4.33 12.75 1.06
C ASN A 15 -5.79 12.38 1.38
N GLY A 16 -6.36 11.40 0.67
CA GLY A 16 -7.68 10.86 0.97
C GLY A 16 -7.76 10.28 2.38
N ILE A 17 -6.77 9.47 2.77
CA ILE A 17 -6.68 8.90 4.13
C ILE A 17 -6.57 10.02 5.18
N CYS A 18 -5.68 10.99 5.01
CA CYS A 18 -5.54 12.13 5.94
C CYS A 18 -6.87 12.89 6.11
N ASN A 19 -7.60 13.12 5.01
CA ASN A 19 -8.89 13.80 5.07
C ASN A 19 -9.93 12.98 5.84
N VAL A 20 -9.96 11.66 5.65
CA VAL A 20 -10.87 10.76 6.37
C VAL A 20 -10.51 10.68 7.85
N MET A 21 -9.22 10.68 8.20
CA MET A 21 -8.76 10.72 9.60
C MET A 21 -9.30 11.93 10.37
N GLY A 22 -9.49 13.06 9.69
CA GLY A 22 -10.07 14.27 10.28
C GLY A 22 -11.58 14.20 10.53
N THR A 23 -12.27 13.12 10.13
CA THR A 23 -13.71 12.96 10.30
C THR A 23 -14.06 12.27 11.62
N THR A 24 -15.23 12.60 12.18
CA THR A 24 -15.67 12.12 13.50
C THR A 24 -15.79 10.60 13.59
N ASP A 25 -16.13 9.94 12.48
CA ASP A 25 -16.34 8.50 12.43
C ASP A 25 -15.04 7.70 12.62
N PHE A 26 -13.87 8.36 12.45
CA PHE A 26 -12.55 7.76 12.55
C PHE A 26 -11.69 8.35 13.67
N GLY A 27 -12.26 9.22 14.53
CA GLY A 27 -11.50 9.94 15.57
C GLY A 27 -10.84 9.07 16.65
N ASN A 28 -11.22 7.79 16.75
CA ASN A 28 -10.63 6.82 17.69
C ASN A 28 -9.67 5.83 17.00
N ILE A 29 -9.32 6.05 15.73
CA ILE A 29 -8.47 5.14 14.95
C ILE A 29 -7.11 5.81 14.72
N GLU A 30 -6.04 5.13 15.13
CA GLU A 30 -4.67 5.53 14.85
C GLU A 30 -4.22 4.96 13.50
N PHE A 31 -3.68 5.82 12.64
CA PHE A 31 -3.11 5.40 11.36
C PHE A 31 -1.58 5.50 11.43
N VAL A 32 -0.91 4.40 11.11
CA VAL A 32 0.55 4.33 11.03
C VAL A 32 0.96 3.96 9.62
N LEU A 33 1.87 4.75 9.04
CA LEU A 33 2.38 4.52 7.70
C LEU A 33 3.74 3.84 7.75
N TYR A 34 3.89 2.75 7.02
CA TYR A 34 5.15 2.08 6.79
C TYR A 34 5.45 2.02 5.29
N GLN A 35 6.72 2.09 4.94
CA GLN A 35 7.19 1.93 3.57
C GLN A 35 8.11 0.72 3.49
N TRP A 36 7.75 -0.21 2.59
CA TRP A 36 8.60 -1.32 2.21
C TRP A 36 9.55 -0.89 1.08
N GLY A 37 10.85 -1.05 1.28
CA GLY A 37 11.89 -0.70 0.32
C GLY A 37 13.23 -1.35 0.66
N GLN A 38 14.32 -0.87 0.06
CA GLN A 38 15.70 -1.32 0.38
C GLN A 38 15.96 -1.37 1.88
N GLU A 39 15.49 -0.33 2.58
CA GLU A 39 15.34 -0.28 4.03
C GLU A 39 13.86 0.00 4.31
N SER A 40 13.25 -0.81 5.18
CA SER A 40 11.86 -0.58 5.57
C SER A 40 11.81 0.43 6.70
N LYS A 41 10.90 1.41 6.59
CA LYS A 41 10.79 2.51 7.56
C LYS A 41 9.36 2.79 7.96
N LYS A 42 9.18 3.15 9.24
CA LYS A 42 7.98 3.85 9.71
C LYS A 42 8.09 5.32 9.32
N ILE A 43 7.00 5.89 8.80
CA ILE A 43 6.91 7.31 8.44
C ILE A 43 6.09 8.01 9.53
N GLU A 44 6.74 8.88 10.30
CA GLU A 44 6.14 9.53 11.47
C GLU A 44 5.07 10.58 11.12
N ASN A 45 5.12 11.17 9.92
CA ASN A 45 4.14 12.18 9.50
C ASN A 45 3.51 11.78 8.16
N LEU A 46 2.25 11.33 8.21
CA LEU A 46 1.49 10.86 7.06
C LEU A 46 1.20 11.98 6.05
N GLU A 47 0.92 13.20 6.54
CA GLU A 47 0.65 14.38 5.71
C GLU A 47 1.88 14.88 4.94
N LYS A 48 3.07 14.69 5.52
CA LYS A 48 4.37 15.08 4.94
C LYS A 48 5.12 13.90 4.34
N ALA A 49 4.48 12.75 4.21
CA ALA A 49 5.10 11.53 3.74
C ALA A 49 5.64 11.71 2.32
N LYS A 50 6.96 11.58 2.17
CA LYS A 50 7.62 11.49 0.87
C LYS A 50 7.89 10.01 0.58
N ILE A 51 7.06 9.43 -0.27
CA ILE A 51 7.22 8.04 -0.71
C ILE A 51 8.31 7.98 -1.77
N GLU A 52 9.20 7.00 -1.64
CA GLU A 52 10.29 6.75 -2.57
C GLU A 52 10.07 5.40 -3.24
N PHE A 53 9.81 5.39 -4.55
CA PHE A 53 9.83 4.16 -5.32
C PHE A 53 11.27 3.90 -5.76
N ALA A 54 11.82 2.77 -5.34
CA ALA A 54 13.19 2.39 -5.66
C ALA A 54 13.23 0.89 -6.00
N GLY A 55 12.73 0.54 -7.19
CA GLY A 55 12.84 -0.79 -7.76
C GLY A 55 12.42 -1.94 -6.83
N LYS A 56 13.06 -3.10 -7.00
CA LYS A 56 12.75 -4.31 -6.23
C LYS A 56 13.38 -4.25 -4.84
N SER A 57 12.55 -4.42 -3.80
CA SER A 57 13.03 -4.53 -2.42
C SER A 57 13.71 -5.88 -2.15
N PRO A 58 14.78 -5.92 -1.34
CA PRO A 58 15.35 -7.16 -0.83
C PRO A 58 14.40 -7.80 0.20
N PHE A 59 14.59 -9.10 0.43
CA PHE A 59 13.84 -9.87 1.41
C PHE A 59 14.04 -9.35 2.85
N SER A 60 15.24 -8.84 3.16
CA SER A 60 15.56 -8.27 4.48
C SER A 60 14.61 -7.13 4.89
N GLY A 61 14.27 -6.24 3.95
CA GLY A 61 13.33 -5.16 4.22
C GLY A 61 11.93 -5.67 4.61
N LEU A 62 11.52 -6.83 4.08
CA LEU A 62 10.22 -7.40 4.42
C LEU A 62 10.19 -7.99 5.85
N GLU A 63 11.29 -8.60 6.29
CA GLU A 63 11.41 -9.10 7.67
C GLU A 63 11.49 -7.95 8.68
N GLU A 64 12.18 -6.85 8.36
CA GLU A 64 12.16 -5.63 9.16
C GLU A 64 10.74 -5.07 9.30
N LEU A 65 10.01 -4.98 8.18
CA LEU A 65 8.63 -4.50 8.17
C LEU A 65 7.73 -5.36 9.08
N LYS A 66 7.90 -6.68 9.03
CA LYS A 66 7.13 -7.62 9.84
C LYS A 66 7.37 -7.43 11.34
N GLN A 67 8.59 -7.08 11.75
CA GLN A 67 8.89 -6.82 13.16
C GLN A 67 8.28 -5.51 13.67
N MET A 68 7.96 -4.58 12.77
CA MET A 68 7.38 -3.27 13.11
C MET A 68 5.84 -3.26 13.15
N ILE A 69 5.18 -4.27 12.58
CA ILE A 69 3.72 -4.36 12.43
C ILE A 69 3.17 -5.37 13.44
N ASP A 70 2.11 -4.98 14.16
CA ASP A 70 1.33 -5.91 14.97
C ASP A 70 0.38 -6.70 14.07
N GLU A 71 0.52 -8.03 14.08
CA GLU A 71 -0.27 -8.93 13.24
C GLU A 71 -1.78 -8.87 13.52
N ASN A 72 -2.20 -8.37 14.69
CA ASN A 72 -3.61 -8.25 15.05
C ASN A 72 -4.27 -6.98 14.50
N GLN A 73 -3.50 -6.06 13.92
CA GLN A 73 -4.01 -4.83 13.33
C GLN A 73 -4.46 -5.04 11.88
N THR A 74 -5.39 -4.22 11.41
CA THR A 74 -5.79 -4.22 9.99
C THR A 74 -4.71 -3.53 9.15
N MET A 75 -4.22 -4.23 8.13
CA MET A 75 -3.22 -3.69 7.20
C MET A 75 -3.86 -3.30 5.87
N ILE A 76 -3.77 -2.02 5.51
CA ILE A 76 -4.01 -1.56 4.14
C ILE A 76 -2.71 -1.73 3.35
N PHE A 77 -2.72 -2.59 2.34
CA PHE A 77 -1.51 -2.93 1.58
C PHE A 77 -1.56 -2.33 0.18
N VAL A 78 -0.77 -1.28 -0.04
CA VAL A 78 -0.71 -0.56 -1.33
C VAL A 78 0.46 -1.07 -2.15
N SER A 79 0.20 -1.71 -3.30
CA SER A 79 1.26 -2.33 -4.12
C SER A 79 0.81 -2.56 -5.57
N ASP A 80 1.74 -2.69 -6.50
CA ASP A 80 1.46 -3.21 -7.85
C ASP A 80 1.45 -4.75 -7.90
N GLY A 81 1.77 -5.44 -6.81
CA GLY A 81 1.72 -6.90 -6.77
C GLY A 81 2.91 -7.61 -7.43
N ASN A 82 3.90 -6.90 -7.98
CA ASN A 82 4.98 -7.53 -8.74
C ASN A 82 6.12 -8.07 -7.85
N PHE A 83 5.77 -8.90 -6.86
CA PHE A 83 6.69 -9.56 -5.94
C PHE A 83 6.69 -11.08 -6.11
N ASN A 84 7.70 -11.74 -5.51
CA ASN A 84 7.88 -13.18 -5.69
C ASN A 84 7.04 -14.02 -4.70
N SER A 85 6.93 -15.33 -4.94
CA SER A 85 6.13 -16.23 -4.11
C SER A 85 6.57 -16.31 -2.64
N GLY A 86 7.87 -16.11 -2.36
CA GLY A 86 8.41 -16.05 -1.01
C GLY A 86 7.94 -14.79 -0.27
N ASP A 87 8.04 -13.64 -0.93
CA ASP A 87 7.56 -12.35 -0.39
C ASP A 87 6.06 -12.44 -0.07
N LYS A 88 5.28 -13.02 -0.99
CA LYS A 88 3.85 -13.26 -0.82
C LYS A 88 3.53 -14.01 0.48
N VAL A 89 4.26 -15.09 0.76
CA VAL A 89 4.04 -15.92 1.96
C VAL A 89 4.32 -15.13 3.23
N GLN A 90 5.30 -14.22 3.21
CA GLN A 90 5.60 -13.37 4.36
C GLN A 90 4.57 -12.25 4.54
N ILE A 91 4.12 -11.62 3.45
CA ILE A 91 3.08 -10.58 3.51
C ILE A 91 1.80 -11.13 4.14
N LYS A 92 1.39 -12.37 3.80
CA LYS A 92 0.22 -13.03 4.42
C LYS A 92 0.34 -13.24 5.94
N LYS A 93 1.56 -13.16 6.49
CA LYS A 93 1.84 -13.33 7.92
C LYS A 93 2.00 -11.99 8.65
N MET A 94 1.92 -10.86 7.95
CA MET A 94 2.08 -9.53 8.56
C MET A 94 0.83 -9.03 9.26
N SER A 95 -0.33 -9.55 8.90
CA SER A 95 -1.60 -9.17 9.51
C SER A 95 -2.66 -10.23 9.27
N VAL A 96 -3.53 -10.44 10.25
CA VAL A 96 -4.73 -11.28 10.12
C VAL A 96 -5.77 -10.69 9.17
N LYS A 97 -5.74 -9.36 8.94
CA LYS A 97 -6.66 -8.65 8.05
C LYS A 97 -5.91 -7.74 7.09
N ILE A 98 -5.77 -8.21 5.85
CA ILE A 98 -5.10 -7.50 4.77
C ILE A 98 -6.14 -6.99 3.77
N ILE A 99 -6.10 -5.68 3.51
CA ILE A 99 -6.93 -4.97 2.53
C ILE A 99 -6.00 -4.45 1.42
N PRO A 100 -5.84 -5.17 0.30
CA PRO A 100 -4.98 -4.74 -0.78
C PRO A 100 -5.62 -3.63 -1.62
N ILE A 101 -4.82 -2.62 -1.94
CA ILE A 101 -5.14 -1.56 -2.87
C ILE A 101 -4.08 -1.61 -3.98
N PHE A 102 -4.49 -1.90 -5.21
CA PHE A 102 -3.53 -2.00 -6.31
C PHE A 102 -3.27 -0.63 -6.96
N VAL A 103 -2.02 -0.42 -7.38
CA VAL A 103 -1.57 0.78 -8.10
C VAL A 103 -0.84 0.38 -9.38
N GLY A 104 -1.17 1.02 -10.50
CA GLY A 104 -0.53 0.76 -11.79
C GLY A 104 -1.35 -0.12 -12.73
N ILE A 105 -1.20 0.13 -14.04
CA ILE A 105 -1.83 -0.66 -15.11
C ILE A 105 -1.28 -2.08 -15.20
N ASP A 106 -0.01 -2.24 -14.82
CA ASP A 106 0.78 -3.47 -14.81
C ASP A 106 0.61 -4.25 -13.50
N ALA A 107 -0.38 -3.90 -12.68
CA ALA A 107 -0.56 -4.51 -11.39
C ALA A 107 -0.97 -5.99 -11.51
N ASN A 108 -0.27 -6.86 -10.78
CA ASN A 108 -0.62 -8.27 -10.65
C ASN A 108 -1.81 -8.42 -9.69
N ARG A 109 -3.02 -8.25 -10.21
CA ARG A 109 -4.24 -8.33 -9.41
C ARG A 109 -4.46 -9.70 -8.78
N THR A 110 -4.07 -10.77 -9.48
CA THR A 110 -4.24 -12.15 -9.02
C THR A 110 -3.47 -12.42 -7.73
N ILE A 111 -2.22 -11.97 -7.64
CA ILE A 111 -1.41 -12.18 -6.43
C ILE A 111 -1.87 -11.28 -5.27
N LEU A 112 -2.35 -10.07 -5.56
CA LEU A 112 -2.96 -9.19 -4.57
C LEU A 112 -4.27 -9.79 -4.03
N GLN A 113 -5.07 -10.41 -4.90
CA GLN A 113 -6.29 -11.10 -4.49
C GLN A 113 -5.99 -12.33 -3.64
N ASP A 114 -4.88 -13.03 -3.90
CA ASP A 114 -4.45 -14.17 -3.09
C ASP A 114 -4.04 -13.77 -1.67
N ILE A 115 -3.51 -12.57 -1.46
CA ILE A 115 -3.17 -12.06 -0.12
C ILE A 115 -4.33 -11.35 0.59
N ALA A 116 -5.38 -10.94 -0.14
CA ALA A 116 -6.54 -10.27 0.43
C ALA A 116 -7.33 -11.20 1.36
N THR A 117 -7.67 -10.73 2.56
CA THR A 117 -8.48 -11.51 3.51
C THR A 117 -9.87 -11.85 2.94
N GLU A 118 -10.50 -10.88 2.28
CA GLU A 118 -11.86 -11.05 1.70
C GLU A 118 -11.85 -11.37 0.20
N LYS A 119 -10.67 -11.63 -0.40
CA LYS A 119 -10.49 -11.77 -1.86
C LYS A 119 -10.97 -10.57 -2.68
N VAL A 120 -11.14 -9.41 -2.04
CA VAL A 120 -11.44 -8.13 -2.68
C VAL A 120 -10.15 -7.33 -2.79
N VAL A 121 -9.92 -6.73 -3.97
CA VAL A 121 -8.78 -5.84 -4.21
C VAL A 121 -9.35 -4.51 -4.72
N TYR A 122 -9.00 -3.43 -4.04
CA TYR A 122 -9.46 -2.09 -4.41
C TYR A 122 -8.52 -1.45 -5.45
N SER A 123 -9.08 -0.67 -6.36
CA SER A 123 -8.34 0.08 -7.40
C SER A 123 -8.16 1.52 -6.95
N VAL A 124 -6.96 2.10 -7.09
CA VAL A 124 -6.82 3.57 -7.03
C VAL A 124 -7.10 4.22 -8.40
N THR A 125 -7.18 3.42 -9.46
CA THR A 125 -7.08 3.89 -10.85
C THR A 125 -8.35 4.45 -11.49
N ASP A 126 -9.44 4.70 -10.76
CA ASP A 126 -10.63 5.26 -11.42
C ASP A 126 -10.45 6.75 -11.79
N PHE A 127 -9.50 7.45 -11.16
CA PHE A 127 -9.28 8.88 -11.42
C PHE A 127 -8.27 9.16 -12.56
N MET A 128 -7.08 8.55 -12.54
CA MET A 128 -6.06 8.81 -13.56
C MET A 128 -6.42 8.18 -14.92
N GLN A 129 -7.05 7.01 -14.92
CA GLN A 129 -7.57 6.39 -16.16
C GLN A 129 -8.68 7.27 -16.76
N ALA A 130 -9.60 7.78 -15.94
CA ALA A 130 -10.63 8.72 -16.40
C ALA A 130 -10.02 10.01 -16.98
N ILE A 131 -8.94 10.55 -16.39
CA ILE A 131 -8.22 11.70 -16.95
C ILE A 131 -7.63 11.34 -18.32
N TYR A 132 -6.95 10.19 -18.47
CA TYR A 132 -6.38 9.76 -19.75
C TYR A 132 -7.43 9.48 -20.82
N GLU A 133 -8.63 9.02 -20.45
CA GLU A 133 -9.76 8.83 -21.38
C GLU A 133 -10.48 10.13 -21.75
N CYS A 134 -10.25 11.21 -21.00
CA CYS A 134 -10.74 12.56 -21.31
C CYS A 134 -9.84 13.35 -22.25
N VAL A 135 -8.67 12.81 -22.65
CA VAL A 135 -7.68 13.45 -23.53
C VAL A 135 -7.68 12.82 -24.92
#